data_AF-A0A7Y3H319-F1
#
_entry.id   AF-A0A7Y3H319-F1
#
_cell.length_a   1.000
_cell.length_b   1.000
_cell.length_c   1.000
_cell.angle_alpha   90.00
_cell.angle_beta   90.00
_cell.angle_gamma   90.00
#
_symmetry.space_group_name_H-M   'P 1'
#
loop_
_entity.id
_entity.type
_entity.pdbx_description
1 polymer ?
#
loop_
_entity_poly.entity_id
_entity_poly.type
_entity_poly.pdbx_seq_one_letter_code
_entity_poly.pdbx_strand_id
1 'polypeptide(L)'
;MKKNIYALALLFFTTVGFSQIYDDYIGLDQFQDVNVSSSDGQTQAFNTINGSGVDLDIQGSSRFLSQATLGATIEDIQALTEIGIEKWIDDQMAIEPSQYAVPTIEIIFELYENCQELY
;
A
#
# COMPACT_ATOMS: atom_id res chain seq x y z
N MET A 1 21.79 -2.84 -49.32
CA MET A 1 20.54 -2.25 -48.76
C MET A 1 19.47 -3.30 -48.44
N LYS A 2 19.06 -4.18 -49.37
CA LYS A 2 18.01 -5.19 -49.12
C LYS A 2 18.30 -6.12 -47.92
N LYS A 3 19.54 -6.59 -47.76
CA LYS A 3 19.98 -7.41 -46.61
C LYS A 3 19.77 -6.73 -45.26
N ASN A 4 19.95 -5.40 -45.19
CA ASN A 4 19.78 -4.63 -43.96
C ASN A 4 18.30 -4.41 -43.65
N ILE A 5 17.44 -4.36 -44.67
CA ILE A 5 15.99 -4.28 -44.51
C ILE A 5 15.43 -5.58 -43.93
N TYR A 6 15.90 -6.74 -44.41
CA TYR A 6 15.51 -8.04 -43.82
C TYR A 6 15.99 -8.20 -42.38
N ALA A 7 17.21 -7.73 -42.06
CA ALA A 7 17.71 -7.74 -40.70
C ALA A 7 16.89 -6.83 -39.77
N LEU A 8 16.49 -5.65 -40.24
CA LEU A 8 15.64 -4.73 -39.47
C LEU A 8 14.24 -5.32 -39.23
N ALA A 9 13.65 -5.96 -40.25
CA ALA A 9 12.34 -6.60 -40.14
C ALA A 9 12.33 -7.77 -39.13
N LEU A 10 13.42 -8.53 -39.07
CA LEU A 10 13.57 -9.65 -38.13
C LEU A 10 13.72 -9.16 -36.67
N LEU A 11 14.28 -7.97 -36.47
CA LEU A 11 14.45 -7.33 -35.16
C LEU A 11 13.14 -6.72 -34.63
N PHE A 12 12.25 -6.27 -35.51
CA PHE A 12 10.90 -5.79 -35.13
C PHE A 12 9.92 -6.94 -34.84
N PHE A 13 10.15 -8.14 -35.37
CA PHE A 13 9.26 -9.28 -35.13
C PHE A 13 9.38 -9.85 -33.70
N THR A 14 10.49 -9.60 -33.01
CA THR A 14 10.70 -10.08 -31.64
C THR A 14 9.98 -9.25 -30.57
N THR A 15 9.39 -8.10 -30.90
CA THR A 15 8.71 -7.22 -29.93
C THR A 15 7.20 -7.39 -29.87
N VAL A 16 6.61 -8.34 -30.61
CA VAL A 16 5.14 -8.58 -30.68
C VAL A 16 4.68 -9.85 -29.95
N GLY A 17 5.50 -10.40 -29.04
CA GLY A 17 5.10 -11.52 -28.19
C GLY A 17 4.33 -11.06 -26.95
N PHE A 18 3.04 -11.38 -26.87
CA PHE A 18 2.33 -11.38 -25.58
C PHE A 18 2.82 -12.59 -24.78
N SER A 19 3.61 -12.37 -23.73
CA SER A 19 4.24 -13.45 -22.97
C SER A 19 3.25 -14.20 -22.06
N GLN A 20 2.07 -13.66 -21.78
CA GLN A 20 1.12 -14.21 -20.83
C GLN A 20 -0.33 -13.89 -21.27
N ILE A 21 -1.23 -14.87 -21.23
CA ILE A 21 -2.66 -14.69 -21.56
C ILE A 21 -3.46 -14.20 -20.34
N TYR A 22 -2.95 -14.46 -19.13
CA TYR A 22 -3.53 -14.06 -17.85
C TYR A 22 -2.41 -13.61 -16.90
N ASP A 23 -2.72 -12.75 -15.94
CA ASP A 23 -1.85 -12.46 -14.81
C ASP A 23 -1.93 -13.65 -13.84
N ASP A 24 -0.86 -14.44 -13.76
CA ASP A 24 -0.73 -15.50 -12.76
C ASP A 24 -0.31 -14.88 -11.42
N TYR A 25 -1.12 -15.06 -10.39
CA TYR A 25 -0.82 -14.60 -9.04
C TYR A 25 -1.23 -15.64 -8.00
N ILE A 26 -0.50 -15.64 -6.89
CA ILE A 26 -0.76 -16.53 -5.75
C ILE A 26 -1.53 -15.74 -4.69
N GLY A 27 -2.68 -16.25 -4.26
CA GLY A 27 -3.51 -15.64 -3.22
C GLY A 27 -4.97 -15.41 -3.66
N LEU A 28 -5.83 -14.89 -2.77
CA LEU A 28 -7.24 -14.57 -3.06
C LEU A 28 -7.99 -15.71 -3.78
N ASP A 29 -7.86 -16.93 -3.25
CA ASP A 29 -8.44 -18.15 -3.82
C ASP A 29 -7.81 -18.67 -5.13
N GLN A 30 -6.74 -18.04 -5.61
CA GLN A 30 -5.88 -18.57 -6.68
C GLN A 30 -4.65 -19.25 -6.08
N PHE A 31 -4.74 -20.57 -5.89
CA PHE A 31 -3.66 -21.37 -5.30
C PHE A 31 -3.57 -22.80 -5.88
N GLN A 32 -4.03 -23.01 -7.12
CA GLN A 32 -3.80 -24.29 -7.79
C GLN A 32 -2.31 -24.64 -7.79
N ASP A 33 -2.00 -25.89 -7.48
CA ASP A 33 -0.63 -26.43 -7.40
C ASP A 33 0.32 -25.77 -6.37
N VAL A 34 -0.22 -25.02 -5.42
CA VAL A 34 0.55 -24.47 -4.28
C VAL A 34 0.53 -25.45 -3.10
N ASN A 35 1.71 -25.78 -2.58
CA ASN A 35 1.85 -26.56 -1.34
C ASN A 35 2.13 -25.63 -0.16
N VAL A 36 1.25 -25.62 0.85
CA VAL A 36 1.41 -24.82 2.07
C VAL A 36 1.58 -25.72 3.28
N SER A 37 2.65 -25.50 4.04
CA SER A 37 2.94 -26.22 5.27
C SER A 37 2.93 -25.28 6.47
N SER A 38 2.33 -25.70 7.58
CA SER A 38 2.41 -25.02 8.89
C SER A 38 3.21 -25.87 9.87
N SER A 39 3.97 -25.22 10.75
CA SER A 39 4.61 -25.87 11.90
C SER A 39 3.63 -26.17 13.04
N ASP A 40 2.44 -25.56 13.01
CA ASP A 40 1.37 -25.79 13.97
C ASP A 40 0.30 -26.72 13.37
N GLY A 41 -0.07 -27.75 14.11
CA GLY A 41 -1.06 -28.75 13.69
C GLY A 41 -2.51 -28.37 13.96
N GLN A 42 -2.76 -27.24 14.64
CA GLN A 42 -4.11 -26.74 14.94
C GLN A 42 -4.61 -25.71 13.92
N THR A 43 -3.71 -25.13 13.14
CA THR A 43 -4.03 -24.10 12.14
C THR A 43 -4.14 -24.69 10.72
N GLN A 44 -5.06 -24.12 9.93
CA GLN A 44 -5.16 -24.44 8.51
C GLN A 44 -4.11 -23.61 7.77
N ALA A 45 -3.03 -24.26 7.31
CA ALA A 45 -1.93 -23.58 6.61
C ALA A 45 -2.43 -22.78 5.38
N PHE A 46 -3.43 -23.30 4.68
CA PHE A 46 -4.06 -22.64 3.52
C PHE A 46 -4.72 -21.29 3.82
N ASN A 47 -5.02 -20.97 5.09
CA ASN A 47 -5.58 -19.66 5.47
C ASN A 47 -4.64 -18.49 5.14
N THR A 48 -3.34 -18.75 4.93
CA THR A 48 -2.38 -17.70 4.52
C THR A 48 -2.52 -17.29 3.06
N ILE A 49 -3.24 -18.05 2.22
CA ILE A 49 -3.36 -17.79 0.77
C ILE A 49 -4.80 -17.80 0.25
N ASN A 50 -5.75 -18.42 0.94
CA ASN A 50 -7.16 -18.52 0.49
C ASN A 50 -8.02 -17.30 0.88
N GLY A 51 -7.41 -16.16 1.24
CA GLY A 51 -8.13 -14.95 1.66
C GLY A 51 -8.94 -15.07 2.97
N SER A 52 -8.99 -16.24 3.62
CA SER A 52 -9.74 -16.42 4.87
C SER A 52 -9.00 -15.75 6.03
N GLY A 53 -9.66 -14.81 6.69
CA GLY A 53 -9.07 -13.99 7.75
C GLY A 53 -8.46 -12.66 7.26
N VAL A 54 -8.70 -12.30 6.00
CA VAL A 54 -8.44 -10.93 5.49
C VAL A 54 -9.45 -9.93 6.08
N ASP A 55 -10.64 -10.39 6.44
CA ASP A 55 -11.60 -9.57 7.18
C ASP A 55 -11.02 -9.18 8.54
N LEU A 56 -10.86 -7.88 8.76
CA LEU A 56 -10.42 -7.35 10.03
C LEU A 56 -11.52 -7.55 11.05
N ASP A 57 -11.18 -8.14 12.19
CA ASP A 57 -11.99 -7.99 13.40
C ASP A 57 -11.59 -6.70 14.14
N ILE A 58 -12.37 -6.34 15.16
CA ILE A 58 -12.12 -5.16 16.00
C ILE A 58 -10.70 -5.20 16.60
N GLN A 59 -10.18 -6.38 16.95
CA GLN A 59 -8.84 -6.50 17.54
C GLN A 59 -7.74 -6.25 16.50
N GLY A 60 -7.92 -6.75 15.28
CA GLY A 60 -7.06 -6.53 14.12
C GLY A 60 -7.03 -5.06 13.72
N SER A 61 -8.20 -4.44 13.60
CA SER A 61 -8.34 -3.00 13.35
C SER A 61 -7.68 -2.15 14.43
N SER A 62 -7.87 -2.50 15.71
CA SER A 62 -7.20 -1.81 16.82
C SER A 62 -5.68 -1.93 16.75
N ARG A 63 -5.15 -3.12 16.47
CA ARG A 63 -3.70 -3.34 16.33
C ARG A 63 -3.13 -2.57 15.15
N PHE A 64 -3.82 -2.57 14.01
CA PHE A 64 -3.42 -1.83 12.84
C PHE A 64 -3.35 -0.33 13.14
N LEU A 65 -4.44 0.27 13.67
CA LEU A 65 -4.46 1.71 13.97
C LEU A 65 -3.46 2.11 15.04
N SER A 66 -3.17 1.24 16.01
CA SER A 66 -2.13 1.48 17.01
C SER A 66 -0.72 1.56 16.42
N GLN A 67 -0.49 0.99 15.24
CA GLN A 67 0.78 1.05 14.52
C GLN A 67 0.77 2.13 13.42
N ALA A 68 -0.38 2.41 12.83
CA ALA A 68 -0.52 3.32 11.70
C ALA A 68 -0.71 4.78 12.14
N THR A 69 -1.29 5.04 13.30
CA THR A 69 -1.60 6.38 13.79
C THR A 69 -1.48 6.47 15.32
N LEU A 70 -1.69 7.67 15.86
CA LEU A 70 -1.71 7.94 17.29
C LEU A 70 -3.13 8.35 17.72
N GLY A 71 -3.65 7.72 18.77
CA GLY A 71 -4.88 8.15 19.43
C GLY A 71 -6.19 7.76 18.74
N ALA A 72 -6.21 6.66 17.98
CA ALA A 72 -7.43 6.14 17.37
C ALA A 72 -8.53 5.86 18.42
N THR A 73 -9.76 6.28 18.13
CA THR A 73 -10.92 6.06 19.00
C THR A 73 -11.59 4.71 18.72
N ILE A 74 -12.58 4.34 19.54
CA ILE A 74 -13.35 3.12 19.29
C ILE A 74 -14.18 3.22 18.00
N GLU A 75 -14.65 4.41 17.67
CA GLU A 75 -15.36 4.70 16.43
C GLU A 75 -14.43 4.54 15.22
N ASP A 76 -13.17 4.99 15.30
CA ASP A 76 -12.18 4.79 14.23
C ASP A 76 -11.90 3.29 14.01
N ILE A 77 -11.78 2.54 15.10
CA ILE A 77 -11.56 1.09 15.05
C ILE A 77 -12.76 0.39 14.40
N GLN A 78 -13.98 0.78 14.76
CA GLN A 78 -15.21 0.24 14.15
C GLN A 78 -15.30 0.60 12.68
N ALA A 79 -15.02 1.85 12.31
CA ALA A 79 -15.02 2.29 10.92
C ALA A 79 -14.01 1.51 10.08
N LEU A 80 -12.78 1.33 10.56
CA LEU A 80 -11.77 0.51 9.87
C LEU A 80 -12.21 -0.95 9.69
N THR A 81 -12.85 -1.51 10.72
CA THR A 81 -13.37 -2.89 10.67
C THR A 81 -14.43 -3.04 9.57
N GLU A 82 -15.24 -2.01 9.34
CA GLU A 82 -16.27 -2.00 8.31
C GLU A 82 -15.74 -1.73 6.90
N ILE A 83 -14.81 -0.77 6.74
CA ILE A 83 -14.32 -0.34 5.40
C ILE A 83 -13.08 -1.11 4.92
N GLY A 84 -12.34 -1.73 5.83
CA GLY A 84 -11.08 -2.43 5.54
C GLY A 84 -9.85 -1.52 5.43
N ILE A 85 -8.66 -2.12 5.54
CA ILE A 85 -7.37 -1.41 5.47
C ILE A 85 -7.16 -0.71 4.13
N GLU A 86 -7.47 -1.36 3.00
CA GLU A 86 -7.18 -0.79 1.67
C GLU A 86 -7.91 0.53 1.46
N LYS A 87 -9.22 0.55 1.68
CA LYS A 87 -10.03 1.76 1.57
C LYS A 87 -9.59 2.84 2.55
N TRP A 88 -9.21 2.45 3.77
CA TRP A 88 -8.68 3.38 4.76
C TRP A 88 -7.37 4.02 4.30
N ILE A 89 -6.45 3.25 3.71
CA ILE A 89 -5.19 3.78 3.16
C ILE A 89 -5.48 4.78 2.05
N ASP A 90 -6.38 4.44 1.12
CA ASP A 90 -6.77 5.35 0.04
C ASP A 90 -7.33 6.68 0.60
N ASP A 91 -8.16 6.59 1.65
CA ASP A 91 -8.71 7.77 2.32
C ASP A 91 -7.62 8.60 3.00
N GLN A 92 -6.63 7.97 3.66
CA GLN A 92 -5.49 8.70 4.25
C GLN A 92 -4.64 9.38 3.19
N MET A 93 -4.43 8.73 2.04
CA MET A 93 -3.64 9.28 0.92
C MET A 93 -4.36 10.42 0.19
N ALA A 94 -5.69 10.48 0.28
CA ALA A 94 -6.48 11.57 -0.27
C ALA A 94 -6.48 12.83 0.62
N ILE A 95 -5.97 12.76 1.85
CA ILE A 95 -5.85 13.92 2.73
C ILE A 95 -4.72 14.82 2.24
N GLU A 96 -5.03 16.08 1.95
CA GLU A 96 -4.05 17.08 1.55
C GLU A 96 -2.95 17.24 2.62
N PRO A 97 -1.66 17.11 2.25
CA PRO A 97 -0.56 17.24 3.19
C PRO A 97 -0.51 18.64 3.80
N SER A 98 -0.49 18.69 5.12
CA SER A 98 -0.31 19.93 5.85
C SER A 98 1.05 20.59 5.54
N GLN A 99 1.03 21.82 5.03
CA GLN A 99 2.23 22.60 4.69
C GLN A 99 2.76 23.37 5.91
N TYR A 100 3.10 22.70 7.01
CA TYR A 100 3.51 23.38 8.25
C TYR A 100 4.87 24.08 8.17
N ALA A 101 5.75 23.70 7.23
CA ALA A 101 7.10 24.24 7.15
C ALA A 101 7.11 25.76 6.91
N VAL A 102 6.33 26.23 5.94
CA VAL A 102 6.26 27.66 5.57
C VAL A 102 5.76 28.54 6.73
N PRO A 103 4.58 28.32 7.34
CA PRO A 103 4.12 29.13 8.45
C PRO A 103 5.04 29.02 9.67
N THR A 104 5.68 27.87 9.89
CA THR A 104 6.66 27.74 10.98
C THR A 104 7.88 28.64 10.74
N ILE A 105 8.40 28.67 9.51
CA ILE A 105 9.53 29.54 9.13
C ILE A 105 9.13 31.02 9.25
N GLU A 106 7.93 31.38 8.81
CA GLU A 106 7.40 32.74 8.94
C GLU A 106 7.34 33.20 10.41
N ILE A 107 6.77 32.36 11.28
CA ILE A 107 6.71 32.63 12.72
C ILE A 107 8.12 32.79 13.32
N ILE A 108 9.08 31.94 12.92
CA ILE A 108 10.46 32.03 13.41
C ILE A 108 11.10 33.36 13.02
N PHE A 109 10.92 33.82 11.78
CA PHE A 109 11.50 35.09 11.33
C PHE A 109 10.84 36.28 12.02
N GLU A 110 9.51 36.28 12.17
CA GLU A 110 8.80 37.34 12.91
C GLU A 110 9.30 37.46 14.36
N LEU A 111 9.46 36.33 15.05
CA LEU A 111 9.99 36.32 16.43
C LEU A 111 11.45 36.80 16.49
N TYR A 112 12.25 36.51 15.47
CA TYR A 112 13.64 36.94 15.39
C TYR A 112 13.75 38.46 15.20
N GLU A 113 13.00 39.03 14.26
CA GLU A 113 12.98 40.48 14.00
C GLU A 113 12.52 41.26 15.23
N ASN A 114 11.44 40.82 15.88
CA ASN A 114 10.95 41.43 17.13
C ASN A 114 12.00 41.42 18.26
N CYS A 115 12.84 40.38 18.34
CA CYS A 115 13.93 40.33 19.31
C CYS A 115 15.04 41.34 18.98
N GLN A 116 15.30 41.62 17.70
CA GLN A 116 16.32 42.58 17.30
C GLN A 116 15.90 44.02 17.57
N GLU A 117 14.62 44.37 17.44
CA GLU A 117 14.13 45.74 17.71
C GLU A 117 14.19 46.14 19.20
N LEU A 118 14.36 45.17 20.11
CA LEU A 118 14.47 45.39 21.56
C LEU A 118 15.88 45.76 22.05
N TYR A 119 16.89 45.77 21.18
CA TYR A 119 18.29 46.08 21.49
C TYR A 119 18.88 47.14 20.54
#